data_AF-A0A6J6JL54-F1
#
_entry.id   AF-A0A6J6JL54-F1
#
_cell.length_a   1.000
_cell.length_b   1.000
_cell.length_c   1.000
_cell.angle_alpha   90.00
_cell.angle_beta   90.00
_cell.angle_gamma   90.00
#
_symmetry.space_group_name_H-M   'P 1'
#
loop_
_entity.id
_entity.type
_entity.pdbx_description
1 polymer ?
#
loop_
_entity_poly.entity_id
_entity_poly.type
_entity_poly.pdbx_seq_one_letter_code
_entity_poly.pdbx_strand_id
1 'polypeptide(L)'
;MSDPFGHHSGQYVNNFSEAENKQFTVAFGEITQGFKVAMEQGLPTSDEAVQQLVKRHYEFCLQFWKPNRESYKSLAMSYIIPSPYQEAYEAVAKGLGKYHYDAIVLFADNNLQ
;
A
#
# COMPACT_ATOMS: atom_id res chain seq x y z
N MET A 1 -25.23 -11.26 -25.86
CA MET A 1 -24.72 -11.66 -24.53
C MET A 1 -23.76 -10.56 -24.12
N SER A 2 -24.21 -9.73 -23.19
CA SER A 2 -23.51 -8.51 -22.76
C SER A 2 -22.74 -8.83 -21.49
N ASP A 3 -21.42 -8.73 -21.55
CA ASP A 3 -20.50 -8.91 -20.42
C ASP A 3 -20.52 -7.64 -19.57
N PRO A 4 -21.01 -7.66 -18.31
CA PRO A 4 -21.24 -6.44 -17.51
C PRO A 4 -20.10 -6.13 -16.54
N PHE A 5 -18.89 -6.66 -16.77
CA PHE A 5 -17.73 -6.35 -15.94
C PHE A 5 -16.62 -5.65 -16.76
N GLY A 6 -16.97 -4.48 -17.29
CA GLY A 6 -15.97 -3.48 -17.61
C GLY A 6 -15.41 -2.90 -16.32
N HIS A 7 -14.18 -3.22 -15.97
CA HIS A 7 -13.30 -2.36 -15.17
C HIS A 7 -11.85 -2.60 -15.59
N HIS A 8 -11.21 -1.53 -16.05
CA HIS A 8 -9.85 -1.48 -16.56
C HIS A 8 -8.81 -1.90 -15.49
N SER A 9 -8.37 -3.17 -15.49
CA SER A 9 -7.30 -3.65 -14.60
C SER A 9 -6.02 -4.04 -15.36
N GLY A 10 -5.82 -3.57 -16.60
CA GLY A 10 -4.78 -4.08 -17.50
C GLY A 10 -3.79 -3.05 -18.07
N GLN A 11 -3.81 -1.79 -17.64
CA GLN A 11 -2.96 -0.73 -18.24
C GLN A 11 -1.71 -0.37 -17.41
N TYR A 12 -1.30 -1.23 -16.48
CA TYR A 12 0.01 -1.10 -15.80
C TYR A 12 0.85 -2.38 -15.94
N VAL A 13 0.77 -3.05 -17.09
CA VAL A 13 1.87 -3.92 -17.55
C VAL A 13 2.98 -2.98 -18.01
N ASN A 14 3.63 -2.35 -17.04
CA ASN A 14 4.82 -1.57 -17.31
C ASN A 14 5.94 -2.55 -17.63
N ASN A 15 6.71 -2.18 -18.63
CA ASN A 15 7.79 -2.91 -19.27
C ASN A 15 9.04 -3.02 -18.36
N PHE A 16 8.84 -3.30 -17.06
CA PHE A 16 9.90 -3.41 -16.06
C PHE A 16 10.63 -4.73 -16.21
N SER A 17 11.96 -4.66 -16.16
CA SER A 17 12.80 -5.86 -16.22
C SER A 17 12.61 -6.70 -14.94
N GLU A 18 12.91 -8.00 -15.00
CA GLU A 18 12.88 -8.88 -13.82
C GLU A 18 13.70 -8.33 -12.63
N ALA A 19 14.77 -7.59 -12.92
CA ALA A 19 15.59 -6.90 -11.93
C ALA A 19 14.83 -5.79 -11.19
N GLU A 20 14.06 -4.97 -11.92
CA GLU A 20 13.25 -3.90 -11.34
C GLU A 20 12.11 -4.48 -10.51
N ASN A 21 11.46 -5.54 -11.01
CA ASN A 21 10.40 -6.22 -10.26
C ASN A 21 10.90 -6.81 -8.93
N LYS A 22 12.15 -7.31 -8.90
CA LYS A 22 12.81 -7.74 -7.66
C LYS A 22 13.10 -6.57 -6.73
N GLN A 23 13.62 -5.45 -7.25
CA GLN A 23 13.85 -4.26 -6.44
C GLN A 23 12.55 -3.73 -5.82
N PHE A 24 11.44 -3.79 -6.56
CA PHE A 24 10.12 -3.40 -6.09
C PHE A 24 9.63 -4.29 -4.96
N THR A 25 9.78 -5.60 -5.13
CA THR A 25 9.45 -6.59 -4.10
C THR A 25 10.28 -6.36 -2.83
N VAL A 26 11.58 -6.07 -2.97
CA VAL A 26 12.47 -5.78 -1.85
C VAL A 26 12.07 -4.48 -1.15
N ALA A 27 11.91 -3.39 -1.89
CA ALA A 27 11.55 -2.08 -1.32
C ALA A 27 10.20 -2.14 -0.60
N PHE A 28 9.20 -2.79 -1.20
CA PHE A 28 7.89 -2.98 -0.58
C PHE A 28 7.98 -3.87 0.68
N GLY A 29 8.82 -4.92 0.62
CA GLY A 29 9.10 -5.78 1.78
C GLY A 29 9.74 -5.01 2.94
N GLU A 30 10.74 -4.16 2.67
CA GLU A 30 11.39 -3.31 3.67
C GLU A 30 10.41 -2.32 4.31
N ILE A 31 9.55 -1.70 3.49
CA ILE A 31 8.50 -0.80 3.96
C ILE A 31 7.52 -1.55 4.88
N THR A 32 7.04 -2.72 4.45
CA THR A 32 6.10 -3.56 5.21
C THR A 32 6.72 -4.04 6.52
N GLN A 33 7.99 -4.42 6.50
CA GLN A 33 8.73 -4.79 7.72
C GLN A 33 8.87 -3.59 8.67
N GLY A 34 9.09 -2.39 8.14
CA GLY A 34 9.08 -1.15 8.92
C GLY A 34 7.73 -0.91 9.62
N PHE A 35 6.61 -1.11 8.92
CA PHE A 35 5.28 -1.01 9.52
C PHE A 35 5.06 -2.05 10.61
N LYS A 36 5.51 -3.30 10.38
CA LYS A 36 5.45 -4.35 11.39
C LYS A 36 6.22 -3.93 12.64
N VAL A 37 7.46 -3.47 12.51
CA VAL A 37 8.29 -3.02 13.64
C VAL A 37 7.65 -1.84 14.36
N ALA A 38 7.11 -0.86 13.64
CA ALA A 38 6.41 0.28 14.24
C ALA A 38 5.15 -0.16 15.01
N MET A 39 4.40 -1.11 14.46
CA MET A 39 3.23 -1.70 15.11
C MET A 39 3.62 -2.53 16.35
N GLU A 40 4.71 -3.32 16.29
CA GLU A 40 5.26 -4.06 17.43
C GLU A 40 5.75 -3.14 18.55
N GLN A 41 6.26 -1.95 18.19
CA GLN A 41 6.61 -0.89 19.14
C GLN A 41 5.40 -0.11 19.66
N GLY A 42 4.20 -0.35 19.13
CA GLY A 42 2.99 0.37 19.51
C GLY A 42 2.94 1.82 19.01
N LEU A 43 3.70 2.16 17.97
CA LEU A 43 3.70 3.50 17.39
C LEU A 43 2.37 3.77 16.69
N PRO A 44 1.79 4.98 16.83
CA PRO A 44 0.58 5.36 16.10
C PRO A 44 0.86 5.51 14.61
N THR A 45 -0.17 5.36 13.78
CA THR A 45 -0.03 5.56 12.32
C THR A 45 0.34 6.99 11.94
N SER A 46 0.09 7.95 12.84
CA SER A 46 0.49 9.37 12.73
C SER A 46 1.97 9.63 13.05
N ASP A 47 2.69 8.64 13.55
CA ASP A 47 4.10 8.80 13.90
C ASP A 47 4.95 9.14 12.66
N GLU A 48 5.95 9.99 12.83
CA GLU A 48 6.83 10.40 11.74
C GLU A 48 7.54 9.20 11.10
N ALA A 49 7.94 8.20 11.88
CA ALA A 49 8.58 7.00 11.34
C ALA A 49 7.64 6.24 10.39
N VAL A 50 6.37 6.13 10.77
CA VAL A 50 5.33 5.46 9.99
C VAL A 50 4.99 6.26 8.74
N GLN A 51 4.84 7.58 8.88
CA GLN A 51 4.56 8.47 7.76
C GLN A 51 5.72 8.54 6.75
N GLN A 52 6.97 8.42 7.20
CA GLN A 52 8.12 8.29 6.29
C GLN A 52 8.09 7.00 5.48
N LEU A 53 7.65 5.87 6.07
CA LEU A 53 7.47 4.61 5.34
C LEU A 53 6.38 4.74 4.27
N VAL A 54 5.24 5.35 4.62
CA VAL A 54 4.17 5.64 3.65
C VAL A 54 4.66 6.57 2.55
N LYS A 55 5.47 7.58 2.90
CA LYS A 55 6.04 8.51 1.93
C LYS A 55 6.92 7.78 0.92
N ARG A 56 7.80 6.89 1.37
CA ARG A 56 8.62 6.04 0.48
C ARG A 56 7.74 5.19 -0.43
N HIS A 57 6.67 4.61 0.10
CA HIS A 57 5.70 3.85 -0.70
C HIS A 57 5.00 4.73 -1.75
N TYR A 58 4.64 5.96 -1.38
CA TYR A 58 4.03 6.93 -2.29
C TYR A 58 5.00 7.39 -3.37
N GLU A 59 6.22 7.77 -3.01
CA GLU A 59 7.30 8.13 -3.93
C GLU A 59 7.64 6.99 -4.88
N PHE A 60 7.56 5.76 -4.39
CA PHE A 60 7.67 4.57 -5.21
C PHE A 60 6.53 4.49 -6.22
N CYS A 61 5.26 4.56 -5.78
CA CYS A 61 4.10 4.58 -6.67
C CYS A 61 4.18 5.70 -7.72
N LEU A 62 4.67 6.90 -7.35
CA LEU A 62 4.85 8.05 -8.23
C LEU A 62 5.69 7.75 -9.47
N GLN A 63 6.61 6.79 -9.40
CA GLN A 63 7.43 6.38 -10.56
C GLN A 63 6.63 5.61 -11.61
N PHE A 64 5.53 4.96 -11.21
CA PHE A 64 4.66 4.16 -12.08
C PHE A 64 3.46 4.97 -12.53
N TRP A 65 2.85 5.71 -11.61
CA TRP A 65 1.66 6.51 -11.84
C TRP A 65 1.55 7.57 -10.74
N LYS A 66 0.86 8.68 -11.01
CA LYS A 66 0.65 9.73 -10.01
C LYS A 66 -0.75 9.59 -9.39
N PRO A 67 -0.94 8.82 -8.30
CA PRO A 67 -2.23 8.73 -7.65
C PRO A 67 -2.62 10.05 -6.97
N ASN A 68 -3.88 10.45 -7.17
CA ASN A 68 -4.51 11.50 -6.37
C ASN A 68 -4.93 10.94 -5.00
N ARG A 69 -5.31 11.82 -4.06
CA ARG A 69 -5.73 11.45 -2.70
C ARG A 69 -6.70 10.27 -2.68
N GLU A 70 -7.77 10.33 -3.46
CA GLU A 70 -8.79 9.27 -3.53
C GLU A 70 -8.25 7.97 -4.13
N SER A 71 -7.47 8.06 -5.20
CA SER A 71 -6.87 6.90 -5.86
C SER A 71 -5.88 6.17 -4.94
N TYR A 72 -5.10 6.91 -4.15
CA TYR A 72 -4.17 6.33 -3.19
C TYR A 72 -4.89 5.68 -2.00
N LYS A 73 -5.96 6.32 -1.49
CA LYS A 73 -6.84 5.71 -0.47
C LYS A 73 -7.53 4.44 -1.00
N SER A 74 -7.98 4.44 -2.25
CA SER A 74 -8.59 3.28 -2.90
C SER A 74 -7.60 2.13 -3.07
N LEU A 75 -6.34 2.41 -3.44
CA LEU A 75 -5.26 1.43 -3.44
C LEU A 75 -5.09 0.81 -2.04
N ALA A 76 -5.10 1.66 -1.00
CA ALA A 76 -4.97 1.21 0.37
C ALA A 76 -6.15 0.32 0.82
N MET A 77 -7.38 0.65 0.39
CA MET A 77 -8.57 -0.15 0.73
C MET A 77 -8.43 -1.59 0.26
N SER A 78 -7.79 -1.84 -0.88
CA SER A 78 -7.55 -3.19 -1.38
C SER A 78 -6.80 -4.09 -0.40
N TYR A 79 -6.04 -3.54 0.54
CA TYR A 79 -5.33 -4.31 1.58
C TYR A 79 -6.20 -4.69 2.78
N ILE A 80 -7.36 -4.03 2.98
CA ILE A 80 -8.27 -4.26 4.11
C ILE A 80 -9.63 -4.84 3.71
N ILE A 81 -9.92 -4.94 2.41
CA ILE A 81 -11.12 -5.58 1.93
C ILE A 81 -11.07 -7.07 2.32
N PRO A 82 -12.18 -7.64 2.84
CA PRO A 82 -12.28 -9.05 3.19
C PRO A 82 -11.94 -9.92 2.00
N SER A 83 -10.80 -10.58 2.10
CA SER A 83 -10.21 -11.45 1.11
C SER A 83 -9.28 -12.41 1.85
N PRO A 84 -8.97 -13.59 1.28
CA PRO A 84 -8.00 -14.51 1.86
C PRO A 84 -6.63 -13.86 2.10
N TYR A 85 -6.34 -12.75 1.40
CA TYR A 85 -5.18 -11.88 1.65
C TYR A 85 -5.26 -11.16 3.00
N GLN A 86 -6.39 -10.56 3.37
CA GLN A 86 -6.56 -9.95 4.70
C GLN A 86 -6.34 -11.01 5.79
N GLU A 87 -6.92 -12.20 5.62
CA GLU A 87 -6.76 -13.31 6.58
C GLU A 87 -5.30 -13.74 6.71
N ALA A 88 -4.55 -13.80 5.60
CA ALA A 88 -3.12 -14.08 5.62
C ALA A 88 -2.32 -12.98 6.35
N TYR A 89 -2.66 -11.71 6.15
CA TYR A 89 -2.02 -10.59 6.85
C TYR A 89 -2.37 -10.56 8.35
N GLU A 90 -3.62 -10.85 8.72
CA GLU A 90 -4.05 -11.01 10.10
C GLU A 90 -3.39 -12.20 10.80
N ALA A 91 -3.10 -13.28 10.05
CA ALA A 91 -2.33 -14.41 10.55
C ALA A 91 -0.85 -14.07 10.80
N VAL A 92 -0.27 -13.13 10.04
CA VAL A 92 1.10 -12.61 10.29
C VAL A 92 1.12 -11.68 11.50
N ALA A 93 0.21 -10.71 11.56
CA ALA A 93 0.02 -9.84 12.70
C ALA A 93 -1.41 -9.27 12.69
N LYS A 94 -2.18 -9.58 13.73
CA LYS A 94 -3.56 -9.09 13.87
C LYS A 94 -3.60 -7.58 13.82
N GLY A 95 -4.23 -7.04 12.77
CA GLY A 95 -4.37 -5.60 12.57
C GLY A 95 -3.32 -4.95 11.68
N LEU A 96 -2.34 -5.70 11.14
CA LEU A 96 -1.31 -5.15 10.25
C LEU A 96 -1.90 -4.52 8.99
N GLY A 97 -2.87 -5.20 8.34
CA GLY A 97 -3.55 -4.65 7.18
C GLY A 97 -4.27 -3.34 7.47
N LYS A 98 -4.99 -3.27 8.60
CA LYS A 98 -5.68 -2.04 9.04
C LYS A 98 -4.69 -0.93 9.40
N TYR A 99 -3.60 -1.26 10.08
CA TYR A 99 -2.55 -0.31 10.45
C TYR A 99 -1.90 0.32 9.21
N HIS A 100 -1.59 -0.52 8.22
CA HIS A 100 -1.02 -0.08 6.95
C HIS A 100 -2.01 0.83 6.19
N TYR A 101 -3.29 0.45 6.15
CA TYR A 101 -4.35 1.28 5.56
C TYR A 101 -4.51 2.63 6.26
N ASP A 102 -4.64 2.65 7.59
CA ASP A 102 -4.80 3.89 8.37
C ASP A 102 -3.61 4.84 8.14
N ALA A 103 -2.39 4.31 8.10
CA ALA A 103 -1.19 5.10 7.81
C ALA A 103 -1.22 5.71 6.41
N ILE A 104 -1.63 4.94 5.40
CA ILE A 104 -1.77 5.45 4.02
C ILE A 104 -2.86 6.52 3.94
N VAL A 105 -4.03 6.28 4.54
CA VAL A 105 -5.14 7.24 4.52
C VAL A 105 -4.74 8.56 5.17
N LEU A 106 -4.06 8.49 6.31
CA LEU A 106 -3.59 9.68 7.02
C LEU A 106 -2.57 10.45 6.20
N PHE A 107 -1.59 9.76 5.60
CA PHE A 107 -0.62 10.40 4.71
C PHE A 107 -1.30 11.06 3.53
N ALA A 108 -2.25 10.35 2.89
CA ALA A 108 -3.00 10.85 1.75
C ALA A 108 -3.78 12.11 2.10
N ASP A 109 -4.41 12.14 3.28
CA ASP A 109 -5.18 13.30 3.72
C ASP A 109 -4.29 14.51 4.02
N ASN A 110 -3.12 14.27 4.60
CA ASN A 110 -2.21 15.33 5.03
C ASN A 110 -1.29 15.84 3.91
N ASN A 111 -0.91 14.99 2.95
CA ASN A 111 0.11 15.30 1.94
C ASN A 111 -0.42 15.41 0.51
N LEU A 112 -1.56 14.80 0.19
CA LEU A 112 -2.12 14.83 -1.16
C LEU A 112 -3.29 15.82 -1.17
N GLN A 113 -3.31 16.79 -2.08
CA GLN A 113 -4.46 17.68 -2.28
C GLN A 113 -5.49 17.06 -3.22
#